data_AF-A0A380DJQ3-F1
#
_entry.id   AF-A0A380DJQ3-F1
#
_cell.length_a   1.000
_cell.length_b   1.000
_cell.length_c   1.000
_cell.angle_alpha   90.00
_cell.angle_beta   90.00
_cell.angle_gamma   90.00
#
_symmetry.space_group_name_H-M   'P 1'
#
loop_
_entity.id
_entity.type
_entity.pdbx_description
1 polymer ?
#
loop_
_entity_poly.entity_id
_entity_poly.type
_entity_poly.pdbx_seq_one_letter_code
_entity_poly.pdbx_strand_id
1 'polypeptide(L)' 'MDKDFQEKLKKAFIDIAKSKEGHKIISEVYSHEGYTETKDSNFDIVREYEKLVKDMK' A
#
# COMPACT_ATOMS: atom_id res chain seq x y z
N MET A 1 9.14 0.31 11.73
CA MET A 1 8.04 1.24 12.08
C MET A 1 7.23 0.59 13.19
N ASP A 2 6.80 1.35 14.19
CA ASP A 2 5.98 0.82 15.28
C ASP A 2 4.60 0.32 14.77
N LYS A 3 4.04 -0.72 15.40
CA LYS A 3 2.79 -1.35 14.96
C LYS A 3 1.59 -0.42 15.11
N ASP A 4 1.52 0.34 16.21
CA ASP A 4 0.39 1.26 16.44
C ASP A 4 0.43 2.40 15.44
N PHE A 5 1.64 2.86 15.10
CA PHE A 5 1.80 3.86 14.05
C PHE A 5 1.46 3.32 12.66
N GLN A 6 1.83 2.07 12.33
CA GLN A 6 1.43 1.40 11.09
C GLN A 6 -0.10 1.35 10.93
N GLU A 7 -0.80 0.96 11.98
CA GLU A 7 -2.26 0.87 11.96
C GLU A 7 -2.93 2.24 11.81
N LYS A 8 -2.42 3.27 12.51
CA LYS A 8 -2.89 4.65 12.33
C LYS A 8 -2.69 5.16 10.91
N LEU A 9 -1.54 4.86 10.31
CA LEU A 9 -1.21 5.28 8.94
C LEU A 9 -2.14 4.57 7.93
N LYS A 10 -2.28 3.24 8.04
CA LYS A 10 -3.20 2.45 7.20
C LYS A 10 -4.61 3.03 7.22
N LYS A 11 -5.13 3.28 8.42
CA LYS A 11 -6.47 3.87 8.59
C LYS A 11 -6.58 5.26 7.97
N ALA A 12 -5.59 6.13 8.19
CA ALA A 12 -5.61 7.49 7.63
C ALA A 12 -5.69 7.48 6.09
N PHE A 13 -4.91 6.64 5.41
CA PHE A 13 -4.94 6.56 3.94
C PHE A 13 -6.28 6.02 3.41
N ILE A 14 -6.83 4.99 4.06
CA ILE A 14 -8.16 4.46 3.73
C ILE A 14 -9.24 5.53 3.92
N ASP A 15 -9.18 6.30 5.01
CA ASP A 15 -10.18 7.32 5.32
C ASP A 15 -10.07 8.55 4.40
N ILE A 16 -8.85 8.99 4.05
CA ILE A 16 -8.63 10.07 3.07
C ILE A 16 -9.29 9.71 1.73
N ALA A 17 -9.07 8.48 1.25
CA ALA A 17 -9.61 8.00 -0.02
C ALA A 17 -11.16 7.98 -0.09
N LYS A 18 -11.87 7.98 1.05
CA LYS A 18 -13.34 7.95 1.11
C LYS A 18 -14.00 9.32 0.87
N SER A 19 -13.26 10.41 1.08
CA SER A 19 -13.75 11.77 0.83
C SER A 19 -13.52 12.17 -0.63
N LYS A 20 -14.36 13.05 -1.19
CA LYS A 20 -14.19 13.52 -2.57
C LYS A 20 -12.88 14.29 -2.75
N GLU A 21 -12.58 15.16 -1.80
CA GLU A 21 -11.38 15.98 -1.78
C GLU A 21 -10.12 15.12 -1.58
N GLY A 22 -10.18 14.15 -0.68
CA GLY A 22 -9.08 13.22 -0.45
C GLY A 22 -8.84 12.26 -1.62
N HIS A 23 -9.90 11.71 -2.22
CA HIS A 23 -9.82 10.92 -3.46
C HIS A 23 -9.18 11.72 -4.60
N LYS A 24 -9.60 12.97 -4.80
CA LYS A 24 -9.02 13.86 -5.80
C LYS A 24 -7.50 14.01 -5.63
N ILE A 25 -7.03 14.22 -4.40
CA ILE A 25 -5.59 14.38 -4.12
C ILE A 25 -4.83 13.09 -4.43
N ILE A 26 -5.30 11.93 -3.96
CA ILE A 26 -4.58 10.66 -4.18
C ILE A 26 -4.61 10.23 -5.64
N SER A 27 -5.68 10.56 -6.39
CA SER A 27 -5.78 10.31 -7.82
C SER A 27 -4.89 11.26 -8.63
N GLU A 28 -4.94 12.57 -8.38
CA GLU A 28 -4.17 13.56 -9.16
C GLU A 28 -2.66 13.50 -8.88
N VAL A 29 -2.25 13.22 -7.64
CA VAL A 29 -0.82 13.24 -7.25
C VAL A 29 -0.17 11.87 -7.40
N TYR A 30 -0.89 10.79 -7.08
CA TYR A 30 -0.33 9.43 -7.02
C TYR A 30 -0.97 8.47 -8.02
N SER A 31 -1.97 8.90 -8.79
CA SER A 31 -2.75 8.02 -9.69
C SER A 31 -3.36 6.82 -8.96
N HIS A 32 -3.65 6.98 -7.67
CA HIS A 32 -4.29 5.96 -6.85
C HIS A 32 -5.79 6.21 -6.75
N GLU A 33 -6.59 5.15 -6.86
CA GLU A 33 -8.05 5.23 -6.78
C GLU A 33 -8.61 4.84 -5.41
N GLY A 34 -7.77 4.26 -4.54
CA GLY A 34 -8.16 3.91 -3.19
C GLY A 34 -7.21 2.92 -2.55
N TYR A 35 -7.53 2.53 -1.32
CA TYR A 35 -6.73 1.63 -0.52
C TYR A 35 -7.64 0.60 0.16
N THR A 36 -7.16 -0.63 0.24
CA THR A 36 -7.84 -1.73 0.92
C THR A 36 -6.87 -2.47 1.85
N GLU A 37 -7.40 -3.14 2.86
CA GLU A 37 -6.60 -4.05 3.65
C GLU A 37 -6.13 -5.25 2.82
N THR A 38 -4.95 -5.74 3.16
CA THR A 38 -4.30 -6.88 2.50
C THR A 38 -3.59 -7.73 3.55
N LYS A 39 -3.20 -8.95 3.15
CA LYS A 39 -2.40 -9.85 3.98
C LYS A 39 -0.95 -9.81 3.50
N ASP A 40 -0.02 -9.96 4.43
CA ASP A 40 1.41 -10.02 4.10
C ASP A 40 1.72 -11.14 3.07
N SER A 41 1.03 -12.28 3.19
CA SER A 41 1.18 -13.42 2.27
C SER A 41 0.83 -13.12 0.82
N ASN A 42 0.06 -12.05 0.55
CA ASN A 42 -0.25 -11.66 -0.83
C ASN A 42 1.01 -11.16 -1.58
N PHE A 43 2.07 -10.82 -0.85
CA PHE A 43 3.34 -10.35 -1.41
C PHE A 43 4.40 -11.45 -1.48
N ASP A 44 4.09 -12.70 -1.09
CA ASP A 44 5.06 -13.80 -1.14
C ASP A 44 5.56 -14.06 -2.57
N ILE A 45 4.69 -13.92 -3.57
CA ILE A 45 5.08 -14.05 -4.98
C ILE A 45 6.10 -12.99 -5.41
N VAL A 46 5.98 -11.76 -4.89
CA VAL A 46 6.94 -10.69 -5.20
C VAL A 46 8.31 -11.04 -4.63
N ARG A 47 8.35 -11.53 -3.38
CA ARG A 47 9.59 -11.96 -2.71
C ARG A 47 10.25 -13.14 -3.42
N GLU A 48 9.45 -14.06 -3.95
CA GLU A 48 9.94 -15.16 -4.77
C GLU A 48 10.66 -14.64 -6.02
N TYR A 49 10.02 -13.78 -6.81
CA TYR A 49 10.63 -13.19 -7.99
C TYR A 49 11.85 -12.31 -7.68
N GLU A 50 11.81 -11.54 -6.59
CA GLU A 50 12.97 -10.77 -6.13
C GLU A 50 14.18 -11.67 -5.86
N LYS A 51 13.96 -12.82 -5.22
CA LYS A 51 15.01 -13.81 -4.98
C LYS A 51 15.55 -14.39 -6.28
N LEU A 52 14.67 -14.77 -7.21
CA LEU A 52 15.09 -15.29 -8.52
C LEU A 52 15.97 -14.28 -9.26
N VAL A 53 15.59 -13.00 -9.29
CA VAL A 53 16.38 -11.93 -9.94
C VAL A 53 17.72 -11.72 -9.22
N LYS A 54 17.74 -11.82 -7.89
CA LYS A 54 18.97 -11.68 -7.10
C LYS A 54 19.95 -12.82 -7.37
N ASP A 55 19.45 -14.05 -7.48
CA ASP A 55 20.27 -15.25 -7.70
C ASP A 55 20.75 -15.37 -9.17
N MET A 56 20.18 -14.57 -10.09
CA MET A 56 20.68 -14.41 -11.47
C MET A 56 21.88 -13.45 -11.58
N LYS A 57 22.24 -12.71 -10.52
CA LYS A 57 23.42 -11.82 -10.47
C LYS A 57 24.62 -12.52 -9.86
#